data_AF-A0A8X6GJV6-F1
#
_entry.id   AF-A0A8X6GJV6-F1
#
_cell.length_a   1.000
_cell.length_b   1.000
_cell.length_c   1.000
_cell.angle_alpha   90.00
_cell.angle_beta   90.00
_cell.angle_gamma   90.00
#
_symmetry.space_group_name_H-M   'P 1'
#
loop_
_entity.id
_entity.type
_entity.pdbx_description
1 polymer ?
#
loop_
_entity_poly.entity_id
_entity_poly.type
_entity_poly.pdbx_seq_one_letter_code
_entity_poly.pdbx_strand_id
1 'polypeptide(L)'
;MQNIDNNKQKFWEIETIYEGQKPLSKEEEYCENHYQMTHTRYEAGLYIVQMPAKNIQGLGHSKGLATKRLDQLWRTLSRDKQMENLYREFMQQYLDLGHMEKGEEHLDETSANNFCYYLPHHGVFRPDKTTTKLRIVFIGSASTTSGLSLNDLLLKGEVKEDIFEIMTRFRKHKYAFTTDIQMMFRQILIDPAQRDLLRIMWKTGANDKPVIYRLKTVMYGTSSAPFLAIRTLKQLAMDEASRFPLASKVTLQDVYMDDVVSGAQTLDTARQLQCQLKNMLNTCGMKLHKWNSNSKELFNSSTDQEHSFSTNTESAIKTLGVSWKPAGDYFMFKVSIPSIASYTKRDVLSVIARLYDPLGLIGPVISKAKIFLQKLWLRKLNWEECLPEAIAPDWLNFVSSLKALEELKIDRYLLTDSYEKLMLLGYADASESAYGAVVCMHCVKED
;
A
#
# COMPACT_ATOMS: atom_id res chain seq x y z
N MET A 1 9.15 4.83 -22.96
CA MET A 1 8.60 3.73 -23.78
C MET A 1 8.74 2.36 -23.10
N GLN A 2 9.89 1.98 -22.52
CA GLN A 2 10.10 0.70 -21.82
C GLN A 2 9.05 0.35 -20.72
N ASN A 3 8.45 1.34 -20.06
CA ASN A 3 7.47 1.10 -18.99
C ASN A 3 6.09 0.63 -19.51
N ILE A 4 5.69 1.03 -20.72
CA ILE A 4 4.39 0.61 -21.28
C ILE A 4 4.46 -0.85 -21.76
N ASP A 5 5.57 -1.27 -22.35
CA ASP A 5 5.73 -2.63 -22.92
C ASP A 5 5.82 -3.72 -21.84
N ASN A 6 6.53 -3.47 -20.74
CA ASN A 6 6.50 -4.38 -19.59
C ASN A 6 5.11 -4.45 -18.92
N ASN A 7 4.38 -3.33 -18.85
CA ASN A 7 3.01 -3.31 -18.32
C ASN A 7 2.02 -4.03 -19.24
N LYS A 8 2.25 -4.02 -20.56
CA LYS A 8 1.46 -4.79 -21.52
C LYS A 8 1.69 -6.29 -21.36
N GLN A 9 2.93 -6.73 -21.16
CA GLN A 9 3.23 -8.14 -20.93
C GLN A 9 2.49 -8.64 -19.68
N LYS A 10 2.65 -7.95 -18.54
CA LYS A 10 1.92 -8.26 -17.31
C LYS A 10 0.39 -8.21 -17.45
N PHE A 11 -0.13 -7.34 -18.31
CA PHE A 11 -1.57 -7.23 -18.55
C PHE A 11 -2.16 -8.47 -19.24
N TRP A 12 -1.35 -9.14 -20.07
CA TRP A 12 -1.72 -10.35 -20.82
C TRP A 12 -1.18 -11.65 -20.21
N GLU A 13 -0.32 -11.55 -19.20
CA GLU A 13 0.06 -12.70 -18.40
C GLU A 13 -1.19 -13.37 -17.82
N ILE A 14 -1.23 -14.70 -17.94
CA ILE A 14 -2.31 -15.50 -17.39
C ILE A 14 -2.26 -15.33 -15.88
N GLU A 15 -3.41 -15.09 -15.25
CA GLU A 15 -3.54 -15.08 -13.80
C GLU A 15 -3.10 -16.45 -13.27
N THR A 16 -1.86 -16.52 -12.79
CA THR A 16 -1.22 -17.77 -12.38
C THR A 16 -1.33 -17.84 -10.86
N ILE A 17 -2.08 -18.83 -10.35
CA ILE A 17 -2.37 -18.98 -8.92
C ILE A 17 -1.14 -19.45 -8.14
N TYR A 18 -0.16 -20.09 -8.80
CA TYR A 18 1.04 -20.59 -8.14
C TYR A 18 2.21 -20.72 -9.11
N GLU A 19 3.09 -19.73 -9.10
CA GLU A 19 4.49 -19.99 -9.40
C GLU A 19 5.12 -20.34 -8.05
N GLY A 20 5.62 -21.58 -7.87
CA GLY A 20 6.26 -21.98 -6.62
C GLY A 20 7.33 -20.99 -6.16
N GLN A 21 7.79 -21.07 -4.91
CA GLN A 21 8.76 -20.11 -4.36
C GLN A 21 9.94 -19.91 -5.32
N LYS A 22 9.91 -18.77 -6.04
CA LYS A 22 11.02 -18.35 -6.87
C LYS A 22 12.20 -18.15 -5.91
N PRO A 23 13.39 -18.69 -6.22
CA PRO A 23 14.56 -18.40 -5.41
C PRO A 23 14.76 -16.89 -5.38
N LEU A 24 15.15 -16.35 -4.22
CA LEU A 24 15.48 -14.95 -4.08
C LEU A 24 16.56 -14.58 -5.11
N SER A 25 16.39 -13.43 -5.74
CA SER A 25 17.47 -12.83 -6.50
C SER A 25 18.64 -12.48 -5.57
N LYS A 26 19.84 -12.31 -6.14
CA LYS A 26 21.02 -11.90 -5.38
C LYS A 26 20.82 -10.58 -4.61
N GLU A 27 20.03 -9.66 -5.14
CA GLU A 27 19.69 -8.41 -4.45
C GLU A 27 18.79 -8.67 -3.24
N GLU A 28 17.78 -9.52 -3.38
CA GLU A 28 16.85 -9.87 -2.32
C GLU A 28 17.54 -10.64 -1.19
N GLU A 29 18.39 -11.61 -1.53
CA GLU A 29 19.22 -12.35 -0.57
C GLU A 29 20.18 -11.41 0.18
N TYR A 30 20.82 -10.48 -0.53
CA TYR A 30 21.66 -9.47 0.11
C TYR A 30 20.86 -8.61 1.09
N CYS A 31 19.69 -8.11 0.69
CA CYS A 31 18.84 -7.29 1.54
C CYS A 31 18.39 -8.03 2.80
N GLU A 32 18.00 -9.31 2.68
CA GLU A 32 17.61 -10.14 3.83
C GLU A 32 18.79 -10.33 4.79
N ASN A 33 19.95 -10.75 4.29
CA ASN A 33 21.16 -10.91 5.10
C ASN A 33 21.58 -9.60 5.76
N HIS A 34 21.55 -8.49 5.01
CA HIS A 34 21.86 -7.15 5.53
C HIS A 34 20.93 -6.77 6.67
N TYR A 35 19.61 -6.97 6.51
CA TYR A 35 18.64 -6.70 7.57
C TYR A 35 18.96 -7.52 8.82
N GLN A 36 19.12 -8.84 8.67
CA GLN A 36 19.41 -9.74 9.80
C GLN A 36 20.66 -9.35 10.59
N MET A 37 21.72 -8.91 9.90
CA MET A 37 22.98 -8.53 10.54
C MET A 37 22.96 -7.14 11.20
N THR A 38 22.13 -6.21 10.71
CA THR A 38 22.23 -4.79 11.07
C THR A 38 21.05 -4.26 11.88
N HIS A 39 19.90 -4.92 11.86
CA HIS A 39 18.76 -4.49 12.66
C HIS A 39 19.04 -4.67 14.14
N THR A 40 18.53 -3.74 14.95
CA THR A 40 18.56 -3.84 16.40
C THR A 40 17.21 -3.41 16.96
N ARG A 41 16.88 -3.87 18.17
CA ARG A 41 15.70 -3.43 18.90
C ARG A 41 16.16 -2.69 20.16
N TYR A 42 15.81 -1.41 20.25
CA TYR A 42 16.22 -0.55 21.37
C TYR A 42 15.32 -0.79 22.60
N GLU A 43 15.71 -0.30 23.78
CA GLU A 43 15.01 -0.57 25.06
C GLU A 43 13.54 -0.13 25.07
N ALA A 44 13.20 0.91 24.31
CA ALA A 44 11.81 1.36 24.12
C ALA A 44 10.99 0.46 23.17
N GLY A 45 11.57 -0.65 22.71
CA GLY A 45 10.95 -1.65 21.83
C GLY A 45 10.93 -1.30 20.34
N LEU A 46 11.38 -0.09 19.97
CA LEU A 46 11.51 0.37 18.58
C LEU A 46 12.66 -0.35 17.86
N TYR A 47 12.43 -0.69 16.59
CA TYR A 47 13.46 -1.24 15.72
C TYR A 47 14.28 -0.13 15.07
N ILE A 48 15.59 -0.32 15.03
CA ILE A 48 16.55 0.49 14.27
C ILE A 48 17.05 -0.37 13.12
N VAL A 49 16.97 0.15 11.90
CA VAL A 49 17.36 -0.56 10.68
C VAL A 49 18.33 0.26 9.85
N GLN A 50 19.14 -0.43 9.06
CA GLN A 50 19.98 0.20 8.04
C GLN A 50 19.33 0.05 6.66
N MET A 51 19.38 1.11 5.86
CA MET A 51 18.97 1.10 4.48
C MET A 51 20.01 0.33 3.65
N PRO A 52 19.62 -0.76 2.95
CA PRO A 52 20.54 -1.49 2.09
C PRO A 52 20.87 -0.62 0.87
N ALA A 53 22.15 -0.34 0.69
CA ALA A 53 22.64 0.53 -0.37
C ALA A 53 23.84 -0.10 -1.09
N LYS A 54 23.99 0.21 -2.37
CA LYS A 54 25.17 -0.17 -3.17
C LYS A 54 26.35 0.73 -2.81
N ASN A 55 26.70 1.66 -3.70
CA ASN A 55 27.78 2.61 -3.52
C ASN A 55 27.25 4.02 -3.29
N ILE A 56 27.12 4.41 -2.02
CA ILE A 56 26.65 5.74 -1.62
C ILE A 56 27.63 6.85 -2.06
N GLN A 57 28.90 6.51 -2.31
CA GLN A 57 29.95 7.48 -2.69
C GLN A 57 29.71 8.12 -4.05
N GLY A 58 28.83 7.57 -4.88
CA GLY A 58 28.48 8.14 -6.19
C GLY A 58 27.48 9.31 -6.14
N LEU A 59 26.95 9.66 -4.96
CA LEU A 59 26.03 10.79 -4.84
C LEU A 59 26.75 12.11 -5.05
N GLY A 60 26.21 12.96 -5.93
CA GLY A 60 26.61 14.34 -6.06
C GLY A 60 25.91 15.25 -5.05
N HIS A 61 26.02 16.55 -5.27
CA HIS A 61 25.41 17.58 -4.45
C HIS A 61 23.90 17.66 -4.66
N SER A 62 23.13 17.79 -3.58
CA SER A 62 21.66 17.84 -3.61
C SER A 62 21.06 19.05 -2.92
N LYS A 63 21.82 19.69 -2.01
CA LYS A 63 21.39 20.88 -1.25
C LYS A 63 20.82 21.98 -2.14
N GLY A 64 21.52 22.34 -3.22
CA GLY A 64 21.09 23.42 -4.13
C GLY A 64 19.73 23.15 -4.79
N LEU A 65 19.44 21.90 -5.15
CA LEU A 65 18.14 21.51 -5.70
C LEU A 65 17.05 21.57 -4.63
N ALA A 66 17.33 21.03 -3.43
CA ALA A 66 16.40 21.07 -2.32
C ALA A 66 16.02 22.52 -1.92
N THR A 67 16.98 23.46 -1.91
CA THR A 67 16.70 24.89 -1.61
C THR A 67 15.76 25.48 -2.64
N LYS A 68 16.07 25.30 -3.93
CA LYS A 68 15.24 25.82 -5.02
C LYS A 68 13.81 25.27 -4.94
N ARG A 69 13.64 23.99 -4.63
CA ARG A 69 12.32 23.35 -4.47
C ARG A 69 11.58 23.86 -3.25
N LEU A 70 12.26 24.08 -2.14
CA LEU A 70 11.68 24.68 -0.93
C LEU A 70 11.19 26.11 -1.18
N ASP A 71 11.98 26.93 -1.89
CA ASP A 71 11.57 28.30 -2.25
C ASP A 71 10.35 28.30 -3.19
N GLN A 72 10.31 27.38 -4.15
CA GLN A 72 9.13 27.19 -5.01
C GLN A 72 7.91 26.77 -4.21
N LEU A 73 8.07 25.83 -3.27
CA LEU A 73 6.98 25.40 -2.37
C LEU A 73 6.42 26.60 -1.61
N TRP A 74 7.28 27.45 -1.03
CA TRP A 74 6.83 28.64 -0.30
C TRP A 74 6.12 29.66 -1.17
N ARG A 75 6.53 29.86 -2.42
CA ARG A 75 5.79 30.73 -3.36
C ARG A 75 4.36 30.24 -3.60
N THR A 76 4.15 28.92 -3.61
CA THR A 76 2.82 28.31 -3.75
C THR A 76 2.03 28.42 -2.45
N LEU A 77 2.64 28.09 -1.30
CA LEU A 77 1.99 28.14 0.01
C LEU A 77 1.56 29.57 0.37
N SER A 78 2.36 30.59 0.06
CA SER A 78 1.99 32.00 0.32
C SER A 78 0.75 32.48 -0.44
N ARG A 79 0.29 31.73 -1.47
CA ARG A 79 -0.94 32.04 -2.22
C ARG A 79 -2.17 31.33 -1.66
N ASP A 80 -1.99 30.33 -0.80
CA ASP A 80 -3.06 29.52 -0.22
C ASP A 80 -2.81 29.32 1.28
N LYS A 81 -3.50 30.13 2.10
CA LYS A 81 -3.33 30.13 3.55
C LYS A 81 -3.71 28.80 4.19
N GLN A 82 -4.69 28.09 3.62
CA GLN A 82 -5.09 26.78 4.15
C GLN A 82 -3.96 25.76 3.94
N MET A 83 -3.39 25.73 2.75
CA MET A 83 -2.26 24.85 2.43
C MET A 83 -1.01 25.20 3.25
N GLU A 84 -0.75 26.48 3.48
CA GLU A 84 0.33 26.95 4.35
C GLU A 84 0.18 26.41 5.78
N ASN A 85 -1.01 26.54 6.37
CA ASN A 85 -1.27 26.07 7.73
C ASN A 85 -1.14 24.55 7.84
N LEU A 86 -1.76 23.80 6.92
CA LEU A 86 -1.67 22.34 6.87
C LEU A 86 -0.21 21.85 6.74
N TYR A 87 0.60 22.56 5.95
CA TYR A 87 2.02 22.23 5.79
C TYR A 87 2.80 22.46 7.09
N ARG A 88 2.59 23.60 7.74
CA ARG A 88 3.24 23.93 9.03
C ARG A 88 2.86 22.93 10.11
N GLU A 89 1.57 22.63 10.25
CA GLU A 89 1.06 21.66 11.22
C GLU A 89 1.68 20.28 11.00
N PHE A 90 1.75 19.81 9.75
CA PHE A 90 2.36 18.51 9.45
C PHE A 90 3.84 18.48 9.83
N MET A 91 4.61 19.50 9.42
CA MET A 91 6.05 19.53 9.70
C MET A 91 6.33 19.66 11.20
N GLN A 92 5.55 20.48 11.90
CA GLN A 92 5.66 20.63 13.35
C GLN A 92 5.31 19.32 14.07
N GLN A 93 4.21 18.66 13.69
CA GLN A 93 3.86 17.35 14.23
C GLN A 93 4.99 16.32 13.98
N TYR A 94 5.64 16.35 12.81
CA TYR A 94 6.75 15.45 12.51
C TYR A 94 7.95 15.68 13.44
N LEU A 95 8.19 16.94 13.85
CA LEU A 95 9.21 17.29 14.85
C LEU A 95 8.79 16.87 16.26
N ASP A 96 7.55 17.19 16.66
CA ASP A 96 7.03 16.94 18.01
C ASP A 96 6.94 15.45 18.34
N LEU A 97 6.63 14.62 17.33
CA LEU A 97 6.66 13.16 17.44
C LEU A 97 8.09 12.58 17.44
N GLY A 98 9.12 13.42 17.34
CA GLY A 98 10.52 13.00 17.35
C GLY A 98 10.92 12.20 16.10
N HIS A 99 10.18 12.31 15.00
CA HIS A 99 10.49 11.63 13.73
C HIS A 99 11.59 12.35 12.92
N MET A 100 11.92 13.59 13.28
CA MET A 100 13.09 14.30 12.78
C MET A 100 13.80 15.05 13.88
N GLU A 101 15.05 15.40 13.64
CA GLU A 101 15.88 16.18 14.57
C GLU A 101 16.64 17.27 13.81
N LYS A 102 17.04 18.33 14.51
CA LYS A 102 17.84 19.39 13.90
C LYS A 102 19.20 18.81 13.49
N GLY A 103 19.61 19.06 12.25
CA GLY A 103 20.91 18.62 11.71
C GLY A 103 22.00 19.67 11.94
N GLU A 104 23.26 19.23 11.82
CA GLU A 104 24.41 20.12 11.91
C GLU A 104 24.57 20.97 10.64
N GLU A 105 24.78 22.28 10.82
CA GLU A 105 24.94 23.22 9.70
C GLU A 105 26.30 23.12 9.00
N HIS A 106 27.31 22.56 9.69
CA HIS A 106 28.72 22.59 9.30
C HIS A 106 29.22 21.34 8.57
N LEU A 107 28.37 20.33 8.36
CA LEU A 107 28.74 19.16 7.55
C LEU A 107 28.73 19.57 6.08
N ASP A 108 29.93 19.89 5.58
CA ASP A 108 30.17 20.34 4.22
C ASP A 108 30.04 19.16 3.24
N GLU A 109 29.20 19.30 2.20
CA GLU A 109 29.04 18.27 1.16
C GLU A 109 30.36 18.04 0.38
N THR A 110 31.35 18.92 0.55
CA THR A 110 32.69 18.86 -0.06
C THR A 110 33.66 17.94 0.68
N SER A 111 33.33 17.54 1.91
CA SER A 111 34.18 16.65 2.71
C SER A 111 34.05 15.22 2.22
N ALA A 112 35.15 14.62 1.75
CA ALA A 112 35.18 13.28 1.15
C ALA A 112 34.63 12.15 2.04
N ASN A 113 34.49 12.39 3.35
CA ASN A 113 33.99 11.43 4.34
C ASN A 113 32.53 11.65 4.77
N ASN A 114 31.84 12.70 4.29
CA ASN A 114 30.49 13.05 4.72
C ASN A 114 29.46 12.88 3.60
N PHE A 115 28.87 11.68 3.49
CA PHE A 115 27.80 11.43 2.51
C PHE A 115 26.48 12.01 2.99
N CYS A 116 26.12 13.17 2.44
CA CYS A 116 24.88 13.87 2.77
C CYS A 116 23.95 13.91 1.57
N TYR A 117 22.65 13.73 1.80
CA TYR A 117 21.65 13.88 0.76
C TYR A 117 20.45 14.68 1.29
N TYR A 118 20.13 15.77 0.60
CA TYR A 118 19.03 16.68 0.90
C TYR A 118 17.83 16.32 0.03
N LEU A 119 16.83 15.70 0.64
CA LEU A 119 15.55 15.35 0.04
C LEU A 119 14.75 16.63 -0.22
N PRO A 120 14.40 16.93 -1.49
CA PRO A 120 13.33 17.87 -1.77
C PRO A 120 12.01 17.27 -1.28
N HIS A 121 11.06 18.12 -0.90
CA HIS A 121 9.73 17.66 -0.48
C HIS A 121 8.63 18.60 -0.95
N HIS A 122 7.43 18.06 -1.07
CA HIS A 122 6.23 18.81 -1.44
C HIS A 122 4.98 18.22 -0.77
N GLY A 123 3.94 19.04 -0.63
CA GLY A 123 2.65 18.62 -0.10
C GLY A 123 1.73 18.09 -1.21
N VAL A 124 1.15 16.91 -1.00
CA VAL A 124 0.08 16.35 -1.82
C VAL A 124 -1.24 16.54 -1.09
N PHE A 125 -2.12 17.37 -1.65
CA PHE A 125 -3.44 17.64 -1.09
C PHE A 125 -4.41 16.51 -1.44
N ARG A 126 -5.16 16.05 -0.44
CA ARG A 126 -6.16 14.99 -0.53
C ARG A 126 -7.42 15.46 0.21
N PRO A 127 -8.27 16.27 -0.44
CA PRO A 127 -9.45 16.85 0.20
C PRO A 127 -10.43 15.79 0.71
N ASP A 128 -10.47 14.64 0.04
CA ASP A 128 -11.38 13.53 0.35
C ASP A 128 -10.98 12.74 1.61
N LYS A 129 -9.82 13.05 2.21
CA LYS A 129 -9.35 12.40 3.45
C LYS A 129 -9.78 13.23 4.65
N THR A 130 -10.52 12.59 5.56
CA THR A 130 -11.02 13.20 6.80
C THR A 130 -9.92 13.53 7.79
N THR A 131 -8.90 12.68 7.95
CA THR A 131 -7.87 12.82 9.00
C THR A 131 -6.60 13.55 8.58
N THR A 132 -6.24 13.50 7.30
CA THR A 132 -4.96 14.07 6.82
C THR A 132 -5.13 14.63 5.42
N LYS A 133 -5.60 15.89 5.36
CA LYS A 133 -5.85 16.60 4.10
C LYS A 133 -4.57 16.91 3.32
N LEU A 134 -3.42 16.96 3.99
CA LEU A 134 -2.11 17.17 3.36
C LEU A 134 -1.12 16.08 3.76
N ARG A 135 -0.48 15.45 2.78
CA ARG A 135 0.62 14.50 3.00
C ARG A 135 1.90 15.05 2.37
N ILE A 136 2.96 15.22 3.15
CA ILE A 136 4.26 15.64 2.62
C ILE A 136 4.99 14.44 2.05
N VAL A 137 5.49 14.55 0.82
CA VAL A 137 6.29 13.51 0.16
C VAL A 137 7.74 13.97 0.10
N PHE A 138 8.62 13.21 0.75
CA PHE A 138 10.07 13.37 0.65
C PHE A 138 10.57 12.60 -0.57
N ILE A 139 11.29 13.28 -1.47
CA ILE A 139 11.58 12.77 -2.81
C ILE A 139 12.98 12.15 -2.86
N GLY A 140 13.08 10.85 -2.60
CA GLY A 140 14.34 10.08 -2.73
C GLY A 140 14.82 9.86 -4.17
N SER A 141 13.96 10.14 -5.16
CA SER A 141 14.25 9.96 -6.59
C SER A 141 14.78 11.23 -7.27
N ALA A 142 15.10 12.29 -6.51
CA ALA A 142 15.62 13.51 -7.10
C ALA A 142 17.10 13.33 -7.49
N SER A 143 17.43 13.54 -8.76
CA SER A 143 18.82 13.45 -9.21
C SER A 143 19.68 14.53 -8.56
N THR A 144 20.87 14.13 -8.11
CA THR A 144 21.95 15.02 -7.66
C THR A 144 22.72 15.59 -8.85
N THR A 145 23.76 16.40 -8.59
CA THR A 145 24.69 16.87 -9.64
C THR A 145 25.42 15.75 -10.38
N SER A 146 25.51 14.53 -9.82
CA SER A 146 26.08 13.37 -10.52
C SER A 146 25.08 12.68 -11.46
N GLY A 147 23.82 13.11 -11.47
CA GLY A 147 22.72 12.47 -12.21
C GLY A 147 22.05 11.32 -11.45
N LEU A 148 22.69 10.77 -10.42
CA LEU A 148 22.15 9.72 -9.55
C LEU A 148 21.27 10.29 -8.44
N SER A 149 20.23 9.56 -8.06
CA SER A 149 19.39 9.83 -6.89
C SER A 149 19.66 8.84 -5.76
N LEU A 150 19.17 9.12 -4.55
CA LEU A 150 19.25 8.16 -3.43
C LEU A 150 18.58 6.83 -3.80
N ASN A 151 17.43 6.88 -4.47
CA ASN A 151 16.68 5.69 -4.89
C ASN A 151 17.38 4.83 -5.93
N ASP A 152 18.30 5.39 -6.72
CA ASP A 152 19.09 4.62 -7.69
C ASP A 152 20.16 3.75 -7.00
N LEU A 153 20.53 4.14 -5.77
CA LEU A 153 21.59 3.49 -4.98
C LEU A 153 21.03 2.56 -3.91
N LEU A 154 19.79 2.77 -3.47
CA LEU A 154 19.09 1.91 -2.54
C LEU A 154 18.59 0.63 -3.21
N LEU A 155 18.80 -0.50 -2.54
CA LEU A 155 18.28 -1.80 -2.95
C LEU A 155 16.83 -1.96 -2.49
N LYS A 156 15.99 -2.56 -3.33
CA LYS A 156 14.55 -2.66 -3.03
C LYS A 156 14.25 -3.74 -2.01
N GLY A 157 14.99 -4.85 -2.07
CA GLY A 157 14.68 -6.06 -1.32
C GLY A 157 13.39 -6.73 -1.79
N GLU A 158 13.05 -7.86 -1.16
CA GLU A 158 11.86 -8.63 -1.53
C GLU A 158 10.61 -8.04 -0.86
N VAL A 159 9.57 -7.78 -1.64
CA VAL A 159 8.24 -7.41 -1.14
C VAL A 159 7.26 -8.42 -1.67
N LYS A 160 7.14 -9.54 -0.96
CA LYS A 160 6.17 -10.60 -1.29
C LYS A 160 4.96 -10.49 -0.37
N GLU A 161 3.88 -9.95 -0.93
CA GLU A 161 2.57 -9.91 -0.30
C GLU A 161 1.54 -10.34 -1.34
N ASP A 162 0.90 -11.49 -1.10
CA ASP A 162 -0.09 -12.04 -2.00
C ASP A 162 -1.50 -11.61 -1.55
N ILE A 163 -2.03 -10.59 -2.21
CA ILE A 163 -3.38 -10.07 -1.91
C ILE A 163 -4.44 -11.15 -2.13
N PHE A 164 -4.29 -12.03 -3.12
CA PHE A 164 -5.25 -13.08 -3.39
C PHE A 164 -5.32 -14.07 -2.22
N GLU A 165 -4.15 -14.47 -1.70
CA GLU A 165 -4.08 -15.33 -0.52
C GLU A 165 -4.65 -14.67 0.74
N ILE A 166 -4.26 -13.42 1.02
CA ILE A 166 -4.75 -12.67 2.19
C ILE A 166 -6.28 -12.55 2.11
N MET A 167 -6.81 -12.15 0.96
CA MET A 167 -8.25 -12.01 0.75
C MET A 167 -8.98 -13.36 0.82
N THR A 168 -8.37 -14.45 0.36
CA THR A 168 -8.95 -15.78 0.49
C THR A 168 -8.99 -16.25 1.94
N ARG A 169 -7.93 -16.04 2.73
CA ARG A 169 -7.95 -16.29 4.19
C ARG A 169 -8.99 -15.43 4.89
N PHE A 170 -9.04 -14.14 4.54
CA PHE A 170 -10.03 -13.21 5.08
C PHE A 170 -11.45 -13.74 4.90
N ARG A 171 -11.78 -14.28 3.72
CA ARG A 171 -13.09 -14.88 3.40
C ARG A 171 -13.42 -16.16 4.19
N LYS A 172 -12.45 -16.82 4.82
CA LYS A 172 -12.69 -18.03 5.61
C LYS A 172 -13.16 -17.74 7.04
N HIS A 173 -12.97 -16.54 7.56
CA HIS A 173 -13.28 -16.23 8.96
C HIS A 173 -14.75 -15.88 9.16
N LYS A 174 -15.47 -16.53 10.09
CA LYS A 174 -16.85 -16.12 10.43
C LYS A 174 -16.89 -14.72 11.03
N TYR A 175 -16.01 -14.42 11.98
CA TYR A 175 -15.85 -13.11 12.61
C TYR A 175 -14.62 -12.44 12.03
N ALA A 176 -14.83 -11.48 11.14
CA ALA A 176 -13.78 -10.84 10.37
C ALA A 176 -13.59 -9.39 10.83
N PHE A 177 -12.36 -8.90 10.76
CA PHE A 177 -12.04 -7.51 11.05
C PHE A 177 -10.93 -6.99 10.15
N THR A 178 -10.89 -5.66 10.01
CA THR A 178 -9.79 -4.94 9.40
C THR A 178 -9.30 -3.85 10.35
N THR A 179 -8.01 -3.53 10.30
CA THR A 179 -7.41 -2.42 11.03
C THR A 179 -6.16 -1.92 10.30
N ASP A 180 -5.76 -0.69 10.60
CA ASP A 180 -4.63 0.01 9.98
C ASP A 180 -3.54 0.21 11.05
N ILE A 181 -2.26 0.10 10.67
CA ILE A 181 -1.11 0.41 11.50
C ILE A 181 -0.76 1.90 11.33
N GLN A 182 -1.09 2.70 12.33
CA GLN A 182 -0.94 4.15 12.29
C GLN A 182 0.53 4.53 12.07
N MET A 183 0.78 5.24 10.97
CA MET A 183 2.13 5.75 10.63
C MET A 183 3.22 4.66 10.66
N MET A 184 2.89 3.42 10.24
CA MET A 184 3.76 2.24 10.32
C MET A 184 5.25 2.51 10.03
N PHE A 185 5.57 3.10 8.86
CA PHE A 185 6.96 3.41 8.48
C PHE A 185 7.68 4.30 9.51
N ARG A 186 6.97 5.23 10.15
CA ARG A 186 7.53 6.18 11.10
C ARG A 186 7.84 5.56 12.47
N GLN A 187 7.35 4.35 12.73
CA GLN A 187 7.66 3.60 13.95
C GLN A 187 8.95 2.76 13.82
N ILE A 188 9.66 2.89 12.70
CA ILE A 188 10.91 2.19 12.43
C ILE A 188 12.01 3.23 12.27
N LEU A 189 13.01 3.18 13.13
CA LEU A 189 14.12 4.12 13.16
C LEU A 189 15.18 3.74 12.11
N ILE A 190 15.80 4.76 11.53
CA ILE A 190 17.00 4.64 10.72
C ILE A 190 18.22 4.78 11.63
N ASP A 191 19.19 3.91 11.39
CA ASP A 191 20.50 3.96 12.03
C ASP A 191 21.09 5.38 11.97
N PRO A 192 21.55 5.95 13.10
CA PRO A 192 22.14 7.28 13.16
C PRO A 192 23.20 7.55 12.07
N ALA A 193 24.00 6.56 11.70
CA ALA A 193 25.06 6.70 10.69
C ALA A 193 24.53 6.98 9.28
N GLN A 194 23.26 6.69 8.99
CA GLN A 194 22.64 6.90 7.69
C GLN A 194 21.65 8.07 7.63
N ARG A 195 21.36 8.74 8.76
CA ARG A 195 20.38 9.84 8.81
C ARG A 195 20.78 11.05 7.98
N ASP A 196 22.07 11.21 7.70
CA ASP A 196 22.57 12.27 6.82
C ASP A 196 22.23 12.06 5.34
N LEU A 197 21.82 10.85 4.95
CA LEU A 197 21.21 10.58 3.65
C LEU A 197 19.73 11.00 3.58
N LEU A 198 19.14 11.37 4.72
CA LEU A 198 17.74 11.73 4.85
C LEU A 198 17.59 13.17 5.38
N ARG A 199 18.44 14.09 4.91
CA ARG A 199 18.32 15.50 5.27
C ARG A 199 17.17 16.16 4.54
N ILE A 200 16.55 17.14 5.18
CA ILE A 200 15.61 18.06 4.56
C ILE A 200 15.99 19.48 4.97
N MET A 201 15.56 20.46 4.18
CA MET A 201 15.57 21.85 4.61
C MET A 201 14.17 22.33 4.84
N TRP A 202 13.93 22.94 5.98
CA TRP A 202 12.61 23.41 6.35
C TRP A 202 12.69 24.85 6.83
N LYS A 203 11.70 25.66 6.44
CA LYS A 203 11.49 27.02 6.93
C LYS A 203 10.18 27.04 7.68
N THR A 204 10.11 27.81 8.76
CA THR A 204 8.84 28.09 9.42
C THR A 204 8.01 29.02 8.55
N GLY A 205 8.58 30.08 7.95
CA GLY A 205 7.90 31.03 7.07
C GLY A 205 8.66 31.34 5.78
N ALA A 206 8.01 32.05 4.85
CA ALA A 206 8.58 32.35 3.52
C ALA A 206 9.92 33.11 3.58
N ASN A 207 10.06 34.04 4.53
CA ASN A 207 11.24 34.88 4.73
C ASN A 207 12.22 34.31 5.75
N ASP A 208 11.90 33.18 6.39
CA ASP A 208 12.76 32.59 7.40
C ASP A 208 13.95 31.88 6.73
N LYS A 209 15.07 31.86 7.46
CA LYS A 209 16.24 31.10 7.03
C LYS A 209 15.90 29.59 7.09
N PRO A 210 16.20 28.82 6.03
CA PRO A 210 16.00 27.38 6.08
C PRO A 210 16.92 26.75 7.12
N VAL A 211 16.35 25.88 7.93
CA VAL A 211 17.05 25.06 8.93
C VAL A 211 17.14 23.63 8.42
N ILE A 212 18.27 22.98 8.68
CA ILE A 212 18.51 21.59 8.29
C ILE A 212 17.91 20.68 9.35
N TYR A 213 17.18 19.66 8.91
CA TYR A 213 16.71 18.56 9.76
C TYR A 213 17.15 17.23 9.15
N ARG A 214 17.33 16.22 10.00
CA ARG A 214 17.56 14.82 9.62
C ARG A 214 16.33 14.02 9.98
N LEU A 215 15.78 13.28 9.02
CA LEU A 215 14.69 12.35 9.29
C LEU A 215 15.27 11.13 10.02
N LYS A 216 14.56 10.67 11.06
CA LYS A 216 15.02 9.58 11.93
C LYS A 216 14.38 8.24 11.60
N THR A 217 13.35 8.21 10.76
CA THR A 217 12.50 7.03 10.55
C THR A 217 12.52 6.57 9.11
N VAL A 218 12.16 5.31 8.87
CA VAL A 218 11.83 4.84 7.52
C VAL A 218 10.72 5.73 6.98
N MET A 219 10.80 6.07 5.70
CA MET A 219 9.83 6.95 5.06
C MET A 219 9.38 6.37 3.72
N TYR A 220 8.10 6.55 3.41
CA TYR A 220 7.63 6.29 2.06
C TYR A 220 8.33 7.23 1.08
N GLY A 221 8.77 6.69 -0.06
CA GLY A 221 9.49 7.44 -1.08
C GLY A 221 10.93 6.97 -1.28
N THR A 222 11.52 6.23 -0.33
CA THR A 222 12.77 5.49 -0.59
C THR A 222 12.49 4.11 -1.19
N SER A 223 13.38 3.65 -2.08
CA SER A 223 13.22 2.35 -2.77
C SER A 223 13.15 1.15 -1.81
N SER A 224 13.88 1.20 -0.68
CA SER A 224 13.98 0.12 0.31
C SER A 224 12.89 0.14 1.39
N ALA A 225 12.12 1.22 1.52
CA ALA A 225 11.17 1.40 2.63
C ALA A 225 10.12 0.28 2.74
N PRO A 226 9.47 -0.19 1.65
CA PRO A 226 8.52 -1.28 1.73
C PRO A 226 9.11 -2.56 2.33
N PHE A 227 10.27 -2.99 1.83
CA PHE A 227 10.99 -4.17 2.34
C PHE A 227 11.32 -4.02 3.83
N LEU A 228 11.95 -2.89 4.20
CA LEU A 228 12.33 -2.65 5.60
C LEU A 228 11.12 -2.69 6.53
N ALA A 229 9.99 -2.11 6.12
CA ALA A 229 8.81 -2.04 6.96
C ALA A 229 8.13 -3.39 7.14
N ILE A 230 7.92 -4.14 6.05
CA ILE A 230 7.32 -5.48 6.09
C ILE A 230 8.25 -6.45 6.82
N ARG A 231 9.56 -6.41 6.55
CA ARG A 231 10.52 -7.29 7.21
C ARG A 231 10.62 -7.03 8.71
N THR A 232 10.47 -5.77 9.14
CA THR A 232 10.40 -5.39 10.56
C THR A 232 9.13 -5.91 11.23
N LEU A 233 7.98 -5.86 10.57
CA LEU A 233 6.76 -6.50 11.09
C LEU A 233 6.92 -8.02 11.22
N LYS A 234 7.56 -8.66 10.23
CA LYS A 234 7.89 -10.08 10.31
C LYS A 234 8.84 -10.37 11.48
N GLN A 235 9.85 -9.51 11.70
CA GLN A 235 10.78 -9.65 12.83
C GLN A 235 10.05 -9.52 14.17
N LEU A 236 9.17 -8.53 14.32
CA LEU A 236 8.32 -8.38 15.50
C LEU A 236 7.49 -9.64 15.78
N ALA A 237 6.85 -10.18 14.73
CA ALA A 237 6.07 -11.39 14.86
C ALA A 237 6.91 -12.59 15.33
N MET A 238 8.15 -12.71 14.85
CA MET A 238 9.09 -13.75 15.28
C MET A 238 9.52 -13.56 16.74
N ASP A 239 9.94 -12.34 17.10
CA ASP A 239 10.45 -12.01 18.44
C ASP A 239 9.38 -12.21 19.53
N GLU A 240 8.13 -11.89 19.20
CA GLU A 240 7.01 -11.92 20.15
C GLU A 240 6.13 -13.19 20.05
N ALA A 241 6.50 -14.17 19.21
CA ALA A 241 5.71 -15.36 18.93
C ALA A 241 5.31 -16.17 20.16
N SER A 242 6.18 -16.22 21.17
CA SER A 242 5.92 -16.94 22.43
C SER A 242 4.88 -16.23 23.30
N ARG A 243 4.80 -14.90 23.24
CA ARG A 243 3.90 -14.07 24.05
C ARG A 243 2.55 -13.84 23.36
N PHE A 244 2.57 -13.67 22.04
CA PHE A 244 1.38 -13.31 21.24
C PHE A 244 1.21 -14.22 20.01
N PRO A 245 1.01 -15.54 20.20
CA PRO A 245 1.04 -16.51 19.11
C PRO A 245 -0.02 -16.28 18.02
N LEU A 246 -1.22 -15.80 18.38
CA LEU A 246 -2.27 -15.50 17.40
C LEU A 246 -1.90 -14.28 16.56
N ALA A 247 -1.42 -13.22 17.22
CA ALA A 247 -1.01 -12.00 16.54
C ALA A 247 0.19 -12.24 15.63
N SER A 248 1.21 -12.98 16.09
CA SER A 248 2.38 -13.32 15.27
C SER A 248 2.00 -14.08 14.01
N LYS A 249 1.10 -15.07 14.11
CA LYS A 249 0.62 -15.80 12.92
C LYS A 249 -0.07 -14.86 11.93
N VAL A 250 -0.94 -13.99 12.41
CA VAL A 250 -1.66 -13.01 11.57
C VAL A 250 -0.71 -11.98 10.98
N THR A 251 0.26 -11.47 11.72
CA THR A 251 1.25 -10.51 11.21
C THR A 251 2.15 -11.10 10.12
N LEU A 252 2.40 -12.42 10.16
CA LEU A 252 3.17 -13.11 9.13
C LEU A 252 2.36 -13.41 7.85
N GLN A 253 1.02 -13.50 7.95
CA GLN A 253 0.18 -14.06 6.88
C GLN A 253 -0.87 -13.09 6.34
N ASP A 254 -1.40 -12.18 7.15
CA ASP A 254 -2.62 -11.43 6.87
C ASP A 254 -2.42 -9.90 6.95
N VAL A 255 -1.15 -9.46 6.88
CA VAL A 255 -0.79 -8.05 6.76
C VAL A 255 -0.39 -7.75 5.33
N TYR A 256 -0.93 -6.65 4.80
CA TYR A 256 -0.55 -6.06 3.54
C TYR A 256 -0.17 -4.60 3.80
N MET A 257 1.13 -4.29 3.75
CA MET A 257 1.67 -2.99 4.15
C MET A 257 1.16 -2.58 5.55
N ASP A 258 0.38 -1.50 5.65
CA ASP A 258 -0.22 -0.97 6.87
C ASP A 258 -1.60 -1.56 7.19
N ASP A 259 -2.20 -2.35 6.30
CA ASP A 259 -3.53 -2.95 6.49
C ASP A 259 -3.42 -4.38 7.05
N VAL A 260 -4.14 -4.65 8.14
CA VAL A 260 -4.37 -6.01 8.69
C VAL A 260 -5.77 -6.45 8.31
N VAL A 261 -5.90 -7.60 7.65
CA VAL A 261 -7.18 -8.11 7.12
C VAL A 261 -7.33 -9.58 7.51
N SER A 262 -8.00 -9.83 8.64
CA SER A 262 -8.01 -11.16 9.27
C SER A 262 -9.31 -11.43 10.04
N GLY A 263 -9.32 -12.46 10.87
CA GLY A 263 -10.47 -12.84 11.69
C GLY A 263 -10.30 -14.17 12.40
N ALA A 264 -11.41 -14.70 12.91
CA ALA A 264 -11.47 -16.01 13.53
C ALA A 264 -12.83 -16.69 13.29
N GLN A 265 -12.92 -17.98 13.65
CA GLN A 265 -14.18 -18.74 13.55
C GLN A 265 -15.13 -18.47 14.71
N THR A 266 -14.59 -18.14 15.89
CA THR A 266 -15.38 -17.82 17.08
C THR A 266 -15.11 -16.39 17.52
N LEU A 267 -16.10 -15.80 18.18
CA LEU A 267 -16.01 -14.44 18.69
C LEU A 267 -14.91 -14.29 19.74
N ASP A 268 -14.75 -15.28 20.63
CA ASP A 268 -13.73 -15.24 21.69
C ASP A 268 -12.32 -15.28 21.12
N THR A 269 -12.06 -16.13 20.14
CA THR A 269 -10.76 -16.18 19.45
C THR A 269 -10.50 -14.87 18.70
N ALA A 270 -11.52 -14.28 18.07
CA ALA A 270 -11.38 -12.98 17.42
C ALA A 270 -11.02 -11.87 18.42
N ARG A 271 -11.67 -11.82 19.60
CA ARG A 271 -11.35 -10.86 20.67
C ARG A 271 -9.93 -11.05 21.22
N GLN A 272 -9.54 -12.30 21.47
CA GLN A 272 -8.18 -12.62 21.91
C GLN A 272 -7.15 -12.18 20.87
N LEU A 273 -7.42 -12.43 19.58
CA LEU A 273 -6.56 -11.99 18.50
C LEU A 273 -6.44 -10.46 18.43
N GLN A 274 -7.54 -9.71 18.55
CA GLN A 274 -7.51 -8.24 18.59
C GLN A 274 -6.64 -7.73 19.75
N CYS A 275 -6.81 -8.32 20.94
CA CYS A 275 -6.04 -7.96 22.13
C CYS A 275 -4.54 -8.27 21.94
N GLN A 276 -4.21 -9.46 21.43
CA GLN A 276 -2.82 -9.83 21.15
C GLN A 276 -2.21 -8.92 20.08
N LEU A 277 -2.92 -8.58 18.99
CA LEU A 277 -2.43 -7.67 17.96
C LEU A 277 -2.12 -6.29 18.51
N LYS A 278 -3.05 -5.72 19.28
CA LYS A 278 -2.88 -4.41 19.91
C LYS A 278 -1.67 -4.41 20.85
N ASN A 279 -1.57 -5.41 21.73
CA ASN A 279 -0.50 -5.50 22.71
C ASN A 279 0.87 -5.73 22.04
N MET A 280 0.94 -6.64 21.06
CA MET A 280 2.17 -6.96 20.33
C MET A 280 2.71 -5.74 19.57
N LEU A 281 1.88 -5.09 18.74
CA LEU A 281 2.32 -3.93 17.97
C LEU A 281 2.65 -2.72 18.87
N ASN A 282 1.95 -2.56 19.99
CA ASN A 282 2.29 -1.52 20.95
C ASN A 282 3.67 -1.71 21.59
N THR A 283 4.22 -2.94 21.61
CA THR A 283 5.60 -3.18 22.10
C THR A 283 6.68 -2.53 21.22
N CYS A 284 6.35 -2.07 20.01
CA CYS A 284 7.26 -1.31 19.16
C CYS A 284 6.66 0.04 18.74
N GLY A 285 5.75 0.60 19.54
CA GLY A 285 5.12 1.90 19.29
C GLY A 285 4.11 1.92 18.12
N MET A 286 3.86 0.78 17.48
CA MET A 286 2.89 0.67 16.39
C MET A 286 1.47 0.62 16.94
N LYS A 287 0.73 1.71 16.77
CA LYS A 287 -0.66 1.82 17.23
C LYS A 287 -1.62 1.36 16.13
N LEU A 288 -2.57 0.50 16.49
CA LEU A 288 -3.66 0.10 15.61
C LEU A 288 -4.85 1.06 15.72
N HIS A 289 -5.45 1.39 14.57
CA HIS A 289 -6.62 2.27 14.47
C HIS A 289 -7.54 1.85 13.32
N LYS A 290 -8.63 2.61 13.13
CA LYS A 290 -9.66 2.38 12.09
C LYS A 290 -10.17 0.94 12.05
N TRP A 291 -10.48 0.39 13.22
CA TRP A 291 -11.00 -0.96 13.28
C TRP A 291 -12.40 -1.05 12.64
N ASN A 292 -12.63 -2.09 11.84
CA ASN A 292 -13.92 -2.42 11.25
C ASN A 292 -14.18 -3.93 11.41
N SER A 293 -15.43 -4.34 11.53
CA SER A 293 -15.80 -5.75 11.67
C SER A 293 -17.20 -6.03 11.15
N ASN A 294 -17.46 -7.27 10.72
CA ASN A 294 -18.81 -7.75 10.41
C ASN A 294 -19.66 -8.02 11.67
N SER A 295 -19.07 -8.03 12.87
CA SER A 295 -19.82 -8.24 14.11
C SER A 295 -19.72 -7.04 15.04
N LYS A 296 -20.88 -6.56 15.50
CA LYS A 296 -20.94 -5.47 16.50
C LYS A 296 -20.32 -5.86 17.83
N GLU A 297 -20.28 -7.15 18.13
CA GLU A 297 -19.74 -7.68 19.38
C GLU A 297 -18.22 -7.59 19.47
N LEU A 298 -17.55 -7.34 18.34
CA LEU A 298 -16.12 -7.03 18.28
C LEU A 298 -15.82 -5.54 18.52
N PHE A 299 -16.83 -4.67 18.56
CA PHE A 299 -16.66 -3.24 18.83
C PHE A 299 -16.61 -2.89 20.32
N ASN A 300 -17.23 -3.71 21.17
CA ASN A 300 -17.48 -3.38 22.57
C ASN A 300 -16.39 -3.86 23.54
N SER A 301 -15.28 -4.41 23.05
CA SER A 301 -14.26 -5.02 23.92
C SER A 301 -13.15 -4.07 24.38
N SER A 302 -13.25 -2.76 24.17
CA SER A 302 -12.23 -1.81 24.62
C SER A 302 -12.85 -0.56 25.25
N THR A 303 -12.54 -0.34 26.53
CA THR A 303 -12.78 0.88 27.32
C THR A 303 -12.02 2.11 26.81
N ASP A 304 -11.32 2.02 25.67
CA ASP A 304 -10.53 3.10 25.10
C ASP A 304 -11.36 3.91 24.11
N GLN A 305 -11.88 5.05 24.58
CA GLN A 305 -12.53 6.06 23.74
C GLN A 305 -11.61 6.63 22.64
N GLU A 306 -10.29 6.39 22.68
CA GLU A 306 -9.34 6.78 21.64
C GLU A 306 -9.29 5.83 20.42
N HIS A 307 -9.81 4.59 20.54
CA HIS A 307 -9.80 3.58 19.48
C HIS A 307 -11.21 3.30 18.96
N SER A 308 -11.97 4.36 18.65
CA SER A 308 -13.34 4.21 18.15
C SER A 308 -13.35 3.35 16.89
N PHE A 309 -13.95 2.16 16.99
CA PHE A 309 -14.42 1.43 15.83
C PHE A 309 -15.30 2.37 15.00
N SER A 310 -15.23 2.26 13.67
CA SER A 310 -16.17 3.02 12.86
C SER A 310 -17.57 2.49 13.19
N THR A 311 -18.36 3.28 13.92
CA THR A 311 -19.74 2.95 14.26
C THR A 311 -20.63 2.91 13.02
N ASN A 312 -20.13 3.42 11.89
CA ASN A 312 -20.77 3.38 10.59
C ASN A 312 -20.45 2.07 9.83
N THR A 313 -20.88 0.94 10.38
CA THR A 313 -20.84 -0.36 9.69
C THR A 313 -21.71 -0.43 8.45
N GLU A 314 -22.59 0.56 8.26
CA GLU A 314 -23.45 0.68 7.08
C GLU A 314 -22.70 1.21 5.87
N SER A 315 -21.61 1.95 6.08
CA SER A 315 -20.76 2.45 5.01
C SER A 315 -19.82 1.36 4.48
N ALA A 316 -19.68 1.30 3.17
CA ALA A 316 -18.74 0.37 2.54
C ALA A 316 -17.30 0.90 2.69
N ILE A 317 -16.40 0.04 3.14
CA ILE A 317 -14.98 0.35 3.36
C ILE A 317 -14.12 -0.31 2.28
N LYS A 318 -13.03 0.37 1.90
CA LYS A 318 -12.07 -0.18 0.95
C LYS A 318 -11.09 -1.09 1.70
N THR A 319 -11.06 -2.37 1.34
CA THR A 319 -10.23 -3.43 1.94
C THR A 319 -9.37 -4.03 0.83
N LEU A 320 -8.06 -3.77 0.86
CA LEU A 320 -7.08 -4.20 -0.16
C LEU A 320 -7.55 -3.99 -1.61
N GLY A 321 -8.22 -2.87 -1.86
CA GLY A 321 -8.72 -2.49 -3.18
C GLY A 321 -10.17 -2.87 -3.49
N VAL A 322 -10.78 -3.80 -2.75
CA VAL A 322 -12.20 -4.22 -2.89
C VAL A 322 -13.08 -3.45 -1.91
N SER A 323 -14.33 -3.14 -2.27
CA SER A 323 -15.28 -2.52 -1.34
C SER A 323 -15.99 -3.60 -0.51
N TRP A 324 -15.83 -3.60 0.80
CA TRP A 324 -16.51 -4.52 1.73
C TRP A 324 -17.53 -3.75 2.56
N LYS A 325 -18.73 -4.31 2.73
CA LYS A 325 -19.77 -3.77 3.61
C LYS A 325 -19.87 -4.64 4.87
N PRO A 326 -19.32 -4.20 6.02
CA PRO A 326 -19.21 -5.06 7.18
C PRO A 326 -20.56 -5.52 7.74
N ALA A 327 -21.55 -4.62 7.85
CA ALA A 327 -22.85 -4.97 8.45
C ALA A 327 -23.62 -6.08 7.72
N GLY A 328 -23.49 -6.13 6.38
CA GLY A 328 -24.11 -7.19 5.57
C GLY A 328 -23.15 -8.32 5.20
N ASP A 329 -21.87 -8.15 5.52
CA ASP A 329 -20.77 -9.06 5.23
C ASP A 329 -20.59 -9.52 3.77
N TYR A 330 -20.65 -8.58 2.85
CA TYR A 330 -20.46 -8.83 1.42
C TYR A 330 -19.53 -7.81 0.76
N PHE A 331 -18.87 -8.24 -0.31
CA PHE A 331 -18.15 -7.37 -1.24
C PHE A 331 -19.10 -6.72 -2.24
N MET A 332 -18.76 -5.51 -2.64
CA MET A 332 -19.39 -4.73 -3.70
C MET A 332 -18.33 -4.12 -4.61
N PHE A 333 -18.76 -3.69 -5.78
CA PHE A 333 -17.94 -2.93 -6.71
C PHE A 333 -18.49 -1.51 -6.82
N LYS A 334 -17.60 -0.52 -6.90
CA LYS A 334 -17.97 0.86 -7.18
C LYS A 334 -17.39 1.23 -8.53
N VAL A 335 -18.24 1.70 -9.44
CA VAL A 335 -17.86 1.99 -10.82
C VAL A 335 -17.94 3.49 -11.03
N SER A 336 -16.77 4.13 -11.03
CA SER A 336 -16.64 5.55 -11.40
C SER A 336 -15.85 5.67 -12.70
N ILE A 337 -16.57 5.60 -13.81
CA ILE A 337 -16.01 5.76 -15.15
C ILE A 337 -16.57 7.06 -15.74
N PRO A 338 -15.72 8.03 -16.09
CA PRO A 338 -16.15 9.24 -16.78
C PRO A 338 -16.77 8.86 -18.11
N SER A 339 -18.03 9.23 -18.32
CA SER A 339 -18.67 9.11 -19.62
C SER A 339 -18.15 10.24 -20.50
N ILE A 340 -17.35 9.89 -21.51
CA ILE A 340 -16.83 10.82 -22.51
C ILE A 340 -17.45 10.53 -23.88
N ALA A 341 -17.53 11.55 -24.73
CA ALA A 341 -18.20 11.45 -26.04
C ALA A 341 -17.49 10.51 -27.02
N SER A 342 -16.17 10.40 -26.93
CA SER A 342 -15.34 9.49 -27.71
C SER A 342 -14.25 8.91 -26.83
N TYR A 343 -13.95 7.63 -27.02
CA TYR A 343 -12.87 6.95 -26.33
C TYR A 343 -11.72 6.74 -27.31
N THR A 344 -10.50 6.79 -26.79
CA THR A 344 -9.30 6.30 -27.49
C THR A 344 -8.94 4.90 -27.02
N LYS A 345 -8.02 4.23 -27.71
CA LYS A 345 -7.43 2.97 -27.21
C LYS A 345 -6.82 3.11 -25.81
N ARG A 346 -6.23 4.27 -25.50
CA ARG A 346 -5.71 4.56 -24.16
C ARG A 346 -6.83 4.64 -23.12
N ASP A 347 -7.95 5.26 -23.46
CA ASP A 347 -9.09 5.36 -22.54
C ASP A 347 -9.70 4.00 -22.25
N VAL A 348 -9.81 3.12 -23.26
CA VAL A 348 -10.22 1.72 -23.08
C VAL A 348 -9.32 1.01 -22.06
N LEU A 349 -8.00 1.09 -22.24
CA LEU A 349 -7.06 0.51 -21.28
C LEU A 349 -7.19 1.13 -19.88
N SER A 350 -7.40 2.45 -19.79
CA SER A 350 -7.61 3.16 -18.52
C SER A 350 -8.86 2.66 -17.79
N VAL A 351 -9.94 2.37 -18.51
CA VAL A 351 -11.16 1.79 -17.93
C VAL A 351 -10.89 0.37 -17.43
N ILE A 352 -10.24 -0.48 -18.23
CA ILE A 352 -9.93 -1.86 -17.81
C ILE A 352 -9.06 -1.86 -16.55
N ALA A 353 -8.05 -0.98 -16.48
CA ALA A 353 -7.18 -0.86 -15.33
C ALA A 353 -7.90 -0.40 -14.04
N ARG A 354 -9.09 0.22 -14.15
CA ARG A 354 -9.94 0.59 -13.00
C ARG A 354 -10.79 -0.57 -12.49
N LEU A 355 -11.02 -1.61 -13.28
CA LEU A 355 -11.73 -2.83 -12.88
C LEU A 355 -10.79 -3.72 -12.04
N TYR A 356 -10.43 -3.22 -10.86
CA TYR A 356 -9.55 -3.92 -9.93
C TYR A 356 -10.29 -5.09 -9.26
N ASP A 357 -9.79 -6.30 -9.46
CA ASP A 357 -10.42 -7.54 -8.99
C ASP A 357 -9.36 -8.55 -8.52
N PRO A 358 -8.84 -8.43 -7.29
CA PRO A 358 -7.77 -9.28 -6.80
C PRO A 358 -8.21 -10.71 -6.51
N LEU A 359 -9.51 -11.01 -6.62
CA LEU A 359 -10.09 -12.33 -6.33
C LEU A 359 -10.68 -13.01 -7.60
N GLY A 360 -10.66 -12.35 -8.76
CA GLY A 360 -11.25 -12.86 -10.00
C GLY A 360 -12.79 -12.95 -9.99
N LEU A 361 -13.46 -12.21 -9.08
CA LEU A 361 -14.91 -12.26 -8.88
C LEU A 361 -15.73 -11.69 -10.04
N ILE A 362 -15.19 -10.69 -10.75
CA ILE A 362 -15.77 -10.08 -11.95
C ILE A 362 -14.96 -10.43 -13.20
N GLY A 363 -14.20 -11.53 -13.15
CA GLY A 363 -13.42 -12.07 -14.25
C GLY A 363 -14.16 -12.09 -15.60
N PRO A 364 -15.43 -12.53 -15.70
CA PRO A 364 -16.19 -12.49 -16.95
C PRO A 364 -16.34 -11.09 -17.56
N VAL A 365 -16.47 -10.06 -16.72
CA VAL A 365 -16.59 -8.66 -17.15
C VAL A 365 -15.24 -8.13 -17.63
N ILE A 366 -14.17 -8.42 -16.89
CA ILE A 366 -12.80 -8.04 -17.28
C ILE A 366 -12.41 -8.74 -18.58
N SER A 367 -12.76 -10.02 -18.76
CA SER A 367 -12.50 -10.78 -19.98
C SER A 367 -13.16 -10.15 -21.20
N LYS A 368 -14.43 -9.74 -21.12
CA LYS A 368 -15.10 -9.00 -22.21
C LYS A 368 -14.34 -7.72 -22.57
N ALA A 369 -13.86 -6.98 -21.57
CA ALA A 369 -13.11 -5.75 -21.78
C ALA A 369 -11.73 -6.02 -22.42
N LYS A 370 -11.02 -7.06 -21.96
CA LYS A 370 -9.73 -7.49 -22.53
C LYS A 370 -9.89 -7.96 -23.99
N ILE A 371 -10.93 -8.75 -24.30
CA ILE A 371 -11.26 -9.15 -25.68
C ILE A 371 -11.49 -7.91 -26.56
N PHE A 372 -12.22 -6.92 -26.06
CA PHE A 372 -12.42 -5.67 -26.81
C PHE A 372 -11.09 -4.96 -27.08
N LEU A 373 -10.22 -4.82 -26.07
CA LEU A 373 -8.90 -4.25 -26.26
C LEU A 373 -8.11 -5.05 -27.32
N GLN A 374 -8.10 -6.38 -27.25
CA GLN A 374 -7.43 -7.24 -28.24
C GLN A 374 -7.89 -6.94 -29.68
N LYS A 375 -9.21 -6.74 -29.90
CA LYS A 375 -9.75 -6.34 -31.21
C LYS A 375 -9.15 -5.03 -31.72
N LEU A 376 -8.94 -4.02 -30.85
CA LEU A 376 -8.29 -2.76 -31.21
C LEU A 376 -6.84 -2.95 -31.63
N TRP A 377 -6.14 -3.88 -30.98
CA TRP A 377 -4.76 -4.22 -31.33
C TRP A 377 -4.67 -4.95 -32.67
N LEU A 378 -5.55 -5.90 -32.95
CA LEU A 378 -5.61 -6.59 -34.24
C LEU A 378 -5.89 -5.63 -35.40
N ARG A 379 -6.67 -4.56 -35.14
CA ARG A 379 -6.92 -3.45 -36.08
C ARG A 379 -5.77 -2.44 -36.19
N LYS A 380 -4.68 -2.63 -35.44
CA LYS A 380 -3.51 -1.72 -35.38
C LYS A 380 -3.86 -0.27 -35.02
N LEU A 381 -4.90 -0.06 -34.20
CA LEU A 381 -5.31 1.27 -33.74
C LEU A 381 -4.23 1.88 -32.85
N ASN A 382 -3.93 3.17 -33.06
CA ASN A 382 -2.96 3.91 -32.25
C ASN A 382 -3.53 4.31 -30.88
N TRP A 383 -2.67 4.69 -29.93
CA TRP A 383 -3.07 4.98 -28.55
C TRP A 383 -4.00 6.17 -28.39
N GLU A 384 -3.76 7.24 -29.15
CA GLU A 384 -4.53 8.49 -29.11
C GLU A 384 -5.68 8.51 -30.12
N GLU A 385 -5.80 7.45 -30.93
CA GLU A 385 -6.78 7.40 -32.00
C GLU A 385 -8.15 7.02 -31.42
N CYS A 386 -9.17 7.76 -31.83
CA CYS A 386 -10.56 7.51 -31.44
C CYS A 386 -11.02 6.11 -31.90
N LEU A 387 -11.92 5.51 -31.13
CA LEU A 387 -12.58 4.27 -31.54
C LEU A 387 -13.32 4.49 -32.88
N PRO A 388 -13.11 3.63 -33.89
CA PRO A 388 -13.87 3.66 -35.13
C PRO A 388 -15.37 3.54 -34.87
N GLU A 389 -16.18 4.25 -35.67
CA GLU A 389 -17.65 4.28 -35.54
C GLU A 389 -18.28 2.88 -35.54
N ALA A 390 -17.69 1.93 -36.27
CA ALA A 390 -18.17 0.54 -36.32
C ALA A 390 -18.05 -0.24 -35.01
N ILE A 391 -17.23 0.19 -34.05
CA ILE A 391 -16.99 -0.52 -32.77
C ILE A 391 -17.19 0.35 -31.52
N ALA A 392 -17.26 1.67 -31.69
CA ALA A 392 -17.52 2.59 -30.59
C ALA A 392 -18.85 2.31 -29.85
N PRO A 393 -19.97 1.96 -30.52
CA PRO A 393 -21.22 1.62 -29.85
C PRO A 393 -21.09 0.43 -28.90
N ASP A 394 -20.35 -0.61 -29.28
CA ASP A 394 -20.12 -1.80 -28.44
C ASP A 394 -19.41 -1.43 -27.14
N TRP A 395 -18.40 -0.57 -27.23
CA TRP A 395 -17.68 -0.08 -26.06
C TRP A 395 -18.53 0.82 -25.17
N LEU A 396 -19.31 1.72 -25.77
CA LEU A 396 -20.23 2.59 -25.02
C LEU A 396 -21.28 1.78 -24.27
N ASN A 397 -21.83 0.74 -24.90
CA ASN A 397 -22.76 -0.20 -24.28
C ASN A 397 -22.09 -1.00 -23.15
N PHE A 398 -20.84 -1.43 -23.34
CA PHE A 398 -20.08 -2.06 -22.26
C PHE A 398 -19.92 -1.12 -21.07
N VAL A 399 -19.44 0.10 -21.29
CA VAL A 399 -19.22 1.09 -20.22
C VAL A 399 -20.51 1.46 -19.49
N SER A 400 -21.62 1.64 -20.22
CA SER A 400 -22.92 1.95 -19.59
C SER A 400 -23.43 0.79 -18.73
N SER A 401 -23.19 -0.46 -19.16
CA SER A 401 -23.58 -1.66 -18.40
C SER A 401 -22.76 -1.87 -17.12
N LEU A 402 -21.56 -1.30 -17.01
CA LEU A 402 -20.70 -1.50 -15.84
C LEU A 402 -21.33 -0.99 -14.54
N LYS A 403 -22.27 -0.04 -14.59
CA LYS A 403 -23.01 0.39 -13.39
C LYS A 403 -23.78 -0.75 -12.72
N ALA A 404 -24.19 -1.78 -13.47
CA ALA A 404 -24.85 -2.95 -12.89
C ALA A 404 -23.94 -3.74 -11.94
N LEU A 405 -22.61 -3.57 -12.01
CA LEU A 405 -21.69 -4.17 -11.04
C LEU A 405 -21.89 -3.62 -9.61
N GLU A 406 -22.47 -2.43 -9.46
CA GLU A 406 -22.76 -1.87 -8.14
C GLU A 406 -23.90 -2.60 -7.42
N GLU A 407 -24.73 -3.33 -8.17
CA GLU A 407 -25.81 -4.16 -7.64
C GLU A 407 -25.32 -5.56 -7.21
N LEU A 408 -24.14 -5.97 -7.70
CA LEU A 408 -23.54 -7.27 -7.39
C LEU A 408 -23.07 -7.31 -5.94
N LYS A 409 -23.62 -8.27 -5.17
CA LYS A 409 -23.23 -8.56 -3.80
C LYS A 409 -22.62 -9.95 -3.75
N ILE A 410 -21.40 -10.05 -3.26
CA ILE A 410 -20.68 -11.31 -3.14
C ILE A 410 -20.35 -11.54 -1.68
N ASP A 411 -20.89 -12.60 -1.08
CA ASP A 411 -20.63 -12.90 0.33
C ASP A 411 -19.13 -13.02 0.60
N ARG A 412 -18.68 -12.32 1.65
CA ARG A 412 -17.29 -12.42 2.09
C ARG A 412 -17.08 -13.81 2.69
N TYR A 413 -17.88 -14.19 3.67
CA TYR A 413 -17.77 -15.48 4.35
C TYR A 413 -18.11 -16.62 3.40
N LEU A 414 -17.14 -17.50 3.16
CA LEU A 414 -17.31 -18.61 2.22
C LEU A 414 -17.83 -19.90 2.85
N LEU A 415 -17.71 -20.04 4.17
CA LEU A 415 -18.09 -21.26 4.88
C LEU A 415 -19.52 -21.13 5.42
N THR A 416 -20.04 -22.22 5.95
CA THR A 416 -21.29 -22.20 6.71
C THR A 416 -21.01 -22.60 8.16
N ASP A 417 -21.97 -22.40 9.06
CA ASP A 417 -21.79 -22.69 10.48
C ASP A 417 -21.52 -24.16 10.79
N SER A 418 -21.96 -25.07 9.92
CA SER A 418 -21.75 -26.50 10.03
C SER A 418 -21.59 -27.11 8.65
N TYR A 419 -20.56 -27.90 8.45
CA TYR A 419 -20.39 -28.72 7.25
C TYR A 419 -19.67 -30.00 7.65
N GLU A 420 -20.08 -31.11 7.05
CA GLU A 420 -19.42 -32.41 7.25
C GLU A 420 -18.22 -32.52 6.30
N LYS A 421 -18.41 -32.06 5.05
CA LYS A 421 -17.41 -32.17 3.99
C LYS A 421 -17.28 -30.86 3.22
N LEU A 422 -16.03 -30.53 2.91
CA LEU A 422 -15.67 -29.41 2.06
C LEU A 422 -15.04 -29.93 0.77
N MET A 423 -15.60 -29.54 -0.38
CA MET A 423 -15.10 -29.92 -1.70
C MET A 423 -14.69 -28.68 -2.48
N LEU A 424 -13.59 -28.78 -3.23
CA LEU A 424 -13.21 -27.79 -4.23
C LEU A 424 -13.59 -28.34 -5.61
N LEU A 425 -14.45 -27.62 -6.31
CA LEU A 425 -14.95 -27.98 -7.64
C LEU A 425 -14.37 -27.00 -8.64
N GLY A 426 -13.55 -27.50 -9.57
CA GLY A 426 -13.02 -26.72 -10.68
C GLY A 426 -13.89 -26.90 -11.92
N TYR A 427 -14.34 -25.79 -12.49
CA TYR A 427 -15.00 -25.77 -13.79
C TYR A 427 -14.14 -24.97 -14.75
N ALA A 428 -14.02 -25.44 -15.98
CA ALA A 428 -13.31 -24.73 -17.03
C ALA A 428 -14.08 -24.85 -18.34
N ASP A 429 -14.06 -23.78 -19.12
CA ASP A 429 -14.63 -23.74 -20.46
C ASP A 429 -13.74 -22.86 -21.37
N ALA A 430 -13.80 -23.09 -22.68
CA ALA A 430 -13.01 -22.37 -23.65
C ALA A 430 -13.82 -22.04 -24.90
N SER A 431 -13.52 -20.86 -25.45
CA SER A 431 -14.02 -20.38 -26.73
C SER A 431 -12.85 -19.94 -27.60
N GLU A 432 -13.10 -19.63 -28.87
CA GLU A 432 -12.08 -19.03 -29.75
C GLU A 432 -11.53 -17.70 -29.22
N SER A 433 -12.29 -16.99 -28.37
CA SER A 433 -11.91 -15.65 -27.88
C SER A 433 -11.24 -15.66 -26.50
N ALA A 434 -11.56 -16.63 -25.64
CA ALA A 434 -11.02 -16.73 -24.28
C ALA A 434 -11.27 -18.12 -23.68
N TYR A 435 -10.41 -18.50 -22.74
CA TYR A 435 -10.63 -19.58 -21.79
C TYR A 435 -10.97 -18.98 -20.42
N GLY A 436 -11.80 -19.67 -19.65
CA GLY A 436 -12.18 -19.29 -18.30
C GLY A 436 -12.16 -20.51 -17.40
N ALA A 437 -11.75 -20.30 -16.14
CA ALA A 437 -11.85 -21.30 -15.10
C ALA A 437 -12.39 -20.66 -13.84
N VAL A 438 -13.16 -21.43 -13.07
CA VAL A 438 -13.65 -21.03 -11.75
C VAL A 438 -13.44 -22.19 -10.78
N VAL A 439 -12.99 -21.86 -9.57
CA VAL A 439 -12.90 -22.80 -8.46
C VAL A 439 -13.96 -22.43 -7.44
N CYS A 440 -14.90 -23.33 -7.23
CA CYS A 440 -15.99 -23.18 -6.27
C CYS A 440 -15.68 -24.00 -5.03
N MET A 441 -15.95 -23.46 -3.86
CA MET A 441 -15.94 -24.22 -2.61
C MET A 441 -17.37 -24.65 -2.28
N HIS A 442 -17.59 -25.96 -2.14
CA HIS A 442 -18.89 -26.54 -1.86
C HIS A 442 -18.88 -27.16 -0.46
N CYS A 443 -19.77 -26.66 0.41
CA CYS A 443 -19.96 -27.16 1.77
C CYS A 443 -21.16 -28.12 1.79
N VAL A 444 -20.93 -29.39 2.12
CA VAL A 444 -21.99 -30.40 2.25
C VAL A 444 -22.44 -30.46 3.72
N LYS A 445 -23.75 -30.38 3.93
CA LYS A 445 -24.41 -30.64 5.23
C LYS A 445 -25.07 -32.02 5.15
N GLU A 446 -25.06 -32.77 6.25
CA GLU A 446 -25.97 -33.93 6.39
C GLU A 446 -27.42 -33.41 6.43
N ASP A 447 -28.31 -34.17 5.80
CA ASP A 447 -29.76 -33.92 5.75
C ASP A 447 -30.43 -33.99 7.13
#